data_AF-A0A0F9RM00-F1
#
_entry.id   AF-A0A0F9RM00-F1
#
_cell.length_a   1.000
_cell.length_b   1.000
_cell.length_c   1.000
_cell.angle_alpha   90.00
_cell.angle_beta   90.00
_cell.angle_gamma   90.00
#
_symmetry.space_group_name_H-M   'P 1'
#
loop_
_entity.id
_entity.type
_entity.pdbx_description
1 polymer ?
#
loop_
_entity_poly.entity_id
_entity_poly.type
_entity_poly.pdbx_seq_one_letter_code
_entity_poly.pdbx_strand_id
1 'polypeptide(L)'
;DIKLIDEAKKLLGVLGECDKILNPKKTVSQIIPAYYCIKSKVSNLWNFPKVVKSSLAIGMIFYLGFLFGSMVIANLFGPLRYNIIIHTISQLGAYRFNPLPSMFDLSCVIGGLTTVLFNCYLHRRLHISSPQRNRNILLFYKLTRYGSILGVVGSIGIFFVGIFSLERMGPLGILHNLVSLVAFGGFAVYLLFISITTVKYNTKVPKVLALNGFVPIIFLVLFFILTLPFLEWLLLLSIIFSLFPLFCWVIFQ
;
A
#
# COMPACT_ATOMS: atom_id res chain seq x y z
N ASP A 1 -21.65 -21.56 -61.17
CA ASP A 1 -20.31 -21.74 -60.56
C ASP A 1 -19.34 -20.58 -60.70
N ILE A 2 -19.35 -19.79 -61.78
CA ILE A 2 -18.44 -18.63 -61.93
C ILE A 2 -18.76 -17.49 -60.94
N LYS A 3 -20.03 -17.25 -60.60
CA LYS A 3 -20.44 -16.21 -59.64
C LYS A 3 -19.95 -16.47 -58.21
N LEU A 4 -19.89 -17.74 -57.79
CA LEU A 4 -19.43 -18.17 -56.46
C LEU A 4 -17.93 -17.94 -56.27
N ILE A 5 -17.14 -18.08 -57.35
CA ILE A 5 -15.69 -17.88 -57.32
C ILE A 5 -15.35 -16.39 -57.21
N ASP A 6 -16.15 -15.51 -57.80
CA ASP A 6 -15.93 -14.06 -57.76
C ASP A 6 -16.32 -13.46 -56.40
N GLU A 7 -17.39 -13.99 -55.78
CA GLU A 7 -17.81 -13.63 -54.43
C GLU A 7 -16.79 -14.09 -53.37
N ALA A 8 -16.20 -15.28 -53.55
CA ALA A 8 -15.12 -15.78 -52.71
C ALA A 8 -13.83 -14.93 -52.82
N LYS A 9 -13.48 -14.46 -54.03
CA LYS A 9 -12.34 -13.54 -54.22
C LYS A 9 -12.55 -12.19 -53.53
N LYS A 10 -13.78 -11.67 -53.56
CA LYS A 10 -14.14 -10.41 -52.90
C LYS A 10 -14.05 -10.53 -51.37
N LEU A 11 -14.53 -11.65 -50.80
CA LEU A 11 -14.40 -11.97 -49.37
C LEU A 11 -12.93 -12.16 -48.94
N LEU A 12 -12.11 -12.82 -49.76
CA LEU A 12 -10.68 -12.99 -49.50
C LEU A 12 -9.90 -11.65 -49.56
N GLY A 13 -10.30 -10.73 -50.45
CA GLY A 13 -9.73 -9.38 -50.51
C GLY A 13 -10.01 -8.56 -49.25
N VAL A 14 -11.23 -8.64 -48.72
CA VAL A 14 -11.63 -7.96 -47.47
C VAL A 14 -10.94 -8.56 -46.24
N LEU A 15 -10.73 -9.88 -46.21
CA LEU A 15 -9.97 -10.55 -45.15
C LEU A 15 -8.47 -10.16 -45.16
N GLY A 16 -7.88 -10.00 -46.35
CA GLY A 16 -6.49 -9.55 -46.50
C GLY A 16 -6.23 -8.11 -46.05
N GLU A 17 -7.25 -7.25 -46.08
CA GLU A 17 -7.19 -5.89 -45.50
C GLU A 17 -7.40 -5.88 -43.99
N CYS A 18 -8.22 -6.79 -43.44
CA CYS A 18 -8.39 -6.92 -41.98
C CYS A 18 -7.11 -7.38 -41.27
N ASP A 19 -6.28 -8.22 -41.92
CA ASP A 19 -4.99 -8.66 -41.36
C ASP A 19 -3.96 -7.53 -41.22
N LYS A 20 -4.12 -6.42 -41.96
CA LYS A 20 -3.27 -5.22 -41.81
C LYS A 20 -3.70 -4.35 -40.62
N ILE A 21 -4.95 -4.44 -40.18
CA ILE A 21 -5.50 -3.68 -39.05
C ILE A 21 -5.28 -4.43 -37.73
N LEU A 22 -5.07 -5.76 -37.78
CA LEU A 22 -4.85 -6.62 -36.61
C LEU A 22 -3.38 -7.01 -36.43
N ASN A 23 -2.49 -6.03 -36.28
CA ASN A 23 -1.10 -6.31 -35.86
C ASN A 23 -0.75 -5.74 -34.46
N PRO A 24 -1.39 -6.25 -33.38
CA PRO A 24 -1.04 -5.88 -32.01
C PRO A 24 0.35 -6.39 -31.57
N LYS A 25 1.01 -7.21 -32.39
CA LYS A 25 2.32 -7.82 -32.06
C LYS A 25 3.49 -6.82 -32.08
N LYS A 26 3.44 -5.74 -32.87
CA LYS A 26 4.56 -4.76 -32.92
C LYS A 26 4.64 -3.88 -31.68
N THR A 27 3.51 -3.51 -31.07
CA THR A 27 3.48 -2.71 -29.84
C THR A 27 3.83 -3.55 -28.61
N VAL A 28 3.36 -4.80 -28.54
CA VAL A 28 3.70 -5.74 -27.45
C VAL A 28 5.20 -6.10 -27.46
N SER A 29 5.80 -6.22 -28.66
CA SER A 29 7.23 -6.49 -28.85
C SER A 29 8.14 -5.41 -28.26
N GLN A 30 7.73 -4.13 -28.21
CA GLN A 30 8.52 -3.03 -27.65
C GLN A 30 8.30 -2.84 -26.14
N ILE A 31 7.14 -3.24 -25.61
CA ILE A 31 6.84 -3.22 -24.17
C ILE A 31 7.70 -4.25 -23.43
N ILE A 32 7.98 -5.40 -24.05
CA ILE A 32 8.79 -6.48 -23.48
C ILE A 32 10.22 -6.04 -23.13
N PRO A 33 11.04 -5.46 -24.05
CA PRO A 33 12.40 -5.02 -23.74
C PRO A 33 12.44 -3.82 -22.78
N ALA A 34 11.46 -2.90 -22.86
CA ALA A 34 11.34 -1.81 -21.88
C ALA A 34 11.05 -2.36 -20.47
N TYR A 35 10.15 -3.34 -20.34
CA TYR A 35 9.88 -4.04 -19.09
C TYR A 35 11.12 -4.77 -18.56
N TYR A 36 11.89 -5.46 -19.41
CA TYR A 36 13.14 -6.11 -18.99
C TYR A 36 14.22 -5.13 -18.56
N CYS A 37 14.33 -3.97 -19.23
CA CYS A 37 15.25 -2.89 -18.86
C CYS A 37 14.85 -2.20 -17.55
N ILE A 38 13.55 -1.97 -17.33
CA ILE A 38 13.02 -1.46 -16.06
C ILE A 38 13.24 -2.52 -14.97
N LYS A 39 12.94 -3.80 -15.23
CA LYS A 39 13.15 -4.90 -14.29
C LYS A 39 14.63 -5.04 -13.92
N SER A 40 15.55 -4.90 -14.87
CA SER A 40 17.01 -4.99 -14.60
C SER A 40 17.53 -3.78 -13.83
N LYS A 41 17.09 -2.56 -14.17
CA LYS A 41 17.42 -1.34 -13.41
C LYS A 41 16.84 -1.37 -12.00
N VAL A 42 15.58 -1.77 -11.85
CA VAL A 42 14.94 -1.97 -10.55
C VAL A 42 15.69 -3.06 -9.79
N SER A 43 15.97 -4.23 -10.36
CA SER A 43 16.71 -5.28 -9.65
C SER A 43 18.10 -4.81 -9.18
N ASN A 44 18.77 -3.96 -9.96
CA ASN A 44 20.05 -3.37 -9.56
C ASN A 44 19.89 -2.37 -8.40
N LEU A 45 18.83 -1.56 -8.37
CA LEU A 45 18.53 -0.64 -7.27
C LEU A 45 18.25 -1.39 -5.95
N TRP A 46 17.57 -2.53 -6.05
CA TRP A 46 17.32 -3.44 -4.94
C TRP A 46 18.57 -4.22 -4.46
N ASN A 47 19.68 -4.13 -5.19
CA ASN A 47 20.98 -4.66 -4.77
C ASN A 47 21.80 -3.65 -3.93
N PHE A 48 21.32 -2.40 -3.78
CA PHE A 48 21.94 -1.40 -2.92
C PHE A 48 21.11 -1.21 -1.64
N PRO A 49 21.29 -2.06 -0.61
CA PRO A 49 20.49 -1.98 0.61
C PRO A 49 20.61 -0.63 1.32
N LYS A 50 21.74 0.07 1.17
CA LYS A 50 21.95 1.42 1.73
C LYS A 50 21.00 2.46 1.13
N VAL A 51 20.80 2.44 -0.19
CA VAL A 51 19.93 3.41 -0.89
C VAL A 51 18.48 3.19 -0.51
N VAL A 52 18.02 1.93 -0.49
CA VAL A 52 16.65 1.58 -0.09
C VAL A 52 16.39 1.99 1.36
N LYS A 53 17.31 1.69 2.29
CA LYS A 53 17.19 2.08 3.70
C LYS A 53 17.15 3.60 3.90
N SER A 54 17.97 4.35 3.17
CA SER A 54 17.95 5.82 3.22
C SER A 54 16.64 6.39 2.69
N SER A 55 16.16 5.89 1.54
CA SER A 55 14.86 6.29 0.98
C SER A 55 13.71 5.98 1.93
N LEU A 56 13.72 4.82 2.58
CA LEU A 56 12.76 4.46 3.61
C LEU A 56 12.81 5.47 4.77
N ALA A 57 13.99 5.72 5.35
CA ALA A 57 14.19 6.64 6.47
C ALA A 57 13.64 8.04 6.17
N ILE A 58 14.03 8.60 5.02
CA ILE A 58 13.59 9.92 4.56
C ILE A 58 12.06 9.93 4.37
N GLY A 59 11.51 8.92 3.70
CA GLY A 59 10.07 8.81 3.48
C GLY A 59 9.26 8.75 4.78
N MET A 60 9.75 8.01 5.78
CA MET A 60 9.09 7.91 7.09
C MET A 60 9.15 9.22 7.88
N ILE A 61 10.27 9.94 7.82
CA ILE A 61 10.42 11.27 8.44
C ILE A 61 9.40 12.24 7.82
N PHE A 62 9.31 12.30 6.49
CA PHE A 62 8.33 13.16 5.82
C PHE A 62 6.89 12.74 6.10
N TYR A 63 6.58 11.45 6.09
CA TYR A 63 5.26 10.94 6.43
C TYR A 63 4.82 11.39 7.82
N LEU A 64 5.62 11.11 8.86
CA LEU A 64 5.29 11.48 10.23
C LEU A 64 5.29 13.01 10.42
N GLY A 65 6.29 13.70 9.86
CA GLY A 65 6.39 15.15 9.94
C GLY A 65 5.18 15.85 9.35
N PHE A 66 4.72 15.42 8.18
CA PHE A 66 3.51 15.98 7.55
C PHE A 66 2.23 15.58 8.28
N LEU A 67 2.11 14.33 8.75
CA LEU A 67 0.94 13.90 9.53
C LEU A 67 0.79 14.72 10.82
N PHE A 68 1.83 14.75 11.66
CA PHE A 68 1.78 15.50 12.93
C PHE A 68 1.71 17.00 12.70
N GLY A 69 2.43 17.54 11.72
CA GLY A 69 2.34 18.95 11.38
C GLY A 69 0.93 19.35 10.91
N SER A 70 0.26 18.50 10.11
CA SER A 70 -1.13 18.77 9.70
C SER A 70 -2.09 18.81 10.89
N MET A 71 -1.89 17.94 11.88
CA MET A 71 -2.66 17.94 13.13
C MET A 71 -2.42 19.21 13.95
N VAL A 72 -1.16 19.64 14.10
CA VAL A 72 -0.81 20.87 14.81
C VAL A 72 -1.44 22.09 14.13
N ILE A 73 -1.36 22.16 12.80
CA ILE A 73 -1.95 23.25 12.03
C ILE A 73 -3.48 23.25 12.17
N ALA A 74 -4.14 22.10 12.04
CA ALA A 74 -5.59 22.00 12.18
C ALA A 74 -6.08 22.35 13.60
N ASN A 75 -5.32 22.02 14.63
CA ASN A 75 -5.67 22.34 16.02
C ASN A 75 -5.48 23.83 16.34
N LEU A 76 -4.38 24.44 15.91
CA LEU A 76 -4.03 25.82 16.26
C LEU A 76 -4.64 26.87 15.32
N PHE A 77 -4.71 26.57 14.02
CA PHE A 77 -5.09 27.51 12.96
C PHE A 77 -6.35 27.07 12.20
N GLY A 78 -6.97 25.94 12.59
CA GLY A 78 -8.18 25.43 11.98
C GLY A 78 -9.41 26.30 12.26
N PRO A 79 -10.28 26.56 11.26
CA PRO A 79 -11.49 27.38 11.43
C PRO A 79 -12.43 26.86 12.52
N LEU A 80 -12.54 25.52 12.62
CA LEU A 80 -13.43 24.85 13.58
C LEU A 80 -12.70 24.20 14.77
N ARG A 81 -11.41 24.49 14.95
CA ARG A 81 -10.53 23.88 15.97
C ARG A 81 -10.62 22.35 16.03
N TYR A 82 -9.71 21.70 15.31
CA TYR A 82 -9.68 20.24 15.24
C TYR A 82 -9.40 19.56 16.60
N ASN A 83 -10.13 18.48 16.90
CA ASN A 83 -9.93 17.67 18.11
C ASN A 83 -10.04 16.17 17.78
N ILE A 84 -8.98 15.41 18.06
CA ILE A 84 -8.84 13.96 17.83
C ILE A 84 -10.01 13.13 18.40
N ILE A 85 -10.58 13.54 19.53
CA ILE A 85 -11.62 12.76 20.21
C ILE A 85 -12.93 12.78 19.40
N ILE A 86 -13.22 13.93 18.77
CA ILE A 86 -14.51 14.22 18.14
C ILE A 86 -14.43 14.14 16.61
N HIS A 87 -13.23 14.33 16.05
CA HIS A 87 -13.01 14.47 14.62
C HIS A 87 -12.22 13.28 14.04
N THR A 88 -12.61 12.85 12.85
CA THR A 88 -11.99 11.73 12.12
C THR A 88 -10.63 12.14 11.56
N ILE A 89 -9.75 11.19 11.26
CA ILE A 89 -8.45 11.50 10.66
C ILE A 89 -8.64 12.13 9.28
N SER A 90 -9.58 11.59 8.51
CA SER A 90 -9.94 12.07 7.17
C SER A 90 -10.29 13.56 7.13
N GLN A 91 -10.82 14.13 8.23
CA GLN A 91 -11.14 15.55 8.34
C GLN A 91 -9.90 16.47 8.29
N LEU A 92 -8.69 15.96 8.52
CA LEU A 92 -7.46 16.71 8.30
C LEU A 92 -7.22 17.07 6.82
N GLY A 93 -7.85 16.32 5.90
CA GLY A 93 -7.82 16.56 4.45
C GLY A 93 -8.93 17.48 3.94
N ALA A 94 -9.58 18.26 4.82
CA ALA A 94 -10.64 19.21 4.45
C ALA A 94 -10.34 20.64 4.96
N TYR A 95 -10.56 21.64 4.09
CA TYR A 95 -10.39 23.07 4.39
C TYR A 95 -11.25 23.55 5.58
N ARG A 96 -12.36 22.85 5.85
CA ARG A 96 -13.23 23.15 6.98
C ARG A 96 -12.51 23.02 8.33
N PHE A 97 -11.52 22.12 8.42
CA PHE A 97 -10.79 21.83 9.66
C PHE A 97 -9.32 22.21 9.61
N ASN A 98 -8.70 22.18 8.43
CA ASN A 98 -7.28 22.44 8.26
C ASN A 98 -7.08 23.47 7.15
N PRO A 99 -6.44 24.63 7.41
CA PRO A 99 -6.15 25.61 6.37
C PRO A 99 -5.18 25.09 5.30
N LEU A 100 -4.43 24.02 5.58
CA LEU A 100 -3.47 23.40 4.67
C LEU A 100 -3.72 21.88 4.55
N PRO A 101 -4.86 21.45 3.96
CA PRO A 101 -5.23 20.04 3.87
C PRO A 101 -4.26 19.23 2.98
N SER A 102 -3.60 19.91 2.03
CA SER A 102 -2.57 19.30 1.17
C SER A 102 -1.41 18.70 1.97
N MET A 103 -1.12 19.18 3.18
CA MET A 103 -0.10 18.60 4.04
C MET A 103 -0.47 17.19 4.50
N PHE A 104 -1.73 16.98 4.88
CA PHE A 104 -2.23 15.66 5.22
C PHE A 104 -2.24 14.74 3.99
N ASP A 105 -2.73 15.24 2.85
CA ASP A 105 -2.78 14.49 1.60
C ASP A 105 -1.39 14.03 1.15
N LEU A 106 -0.39 14.92 1.24
CA LEU A 106 1.02 14.60 0.97
C LEU A 106 1.57 13.57 1.94
N SER A 107 1.19 13.64 3.23
CA SER A 107 1.56 12.62 4.21
C SER A 107 1.07 11.24 3.76
N CYS A 108 -0.19 11.12 3.31
CA CYS A 108 -0.75 9.86 2.82
C CYS A 108 -0.03 9.37 1.56
N VAL A 109 0.22 10.24 0.58
CA VAL A 109 0.94 9.86 -0.66
C VAL A 109 2.35 9.35 -0.35
N ILE A 110 3.12 10.10 0.44
CA ILE A 110 4.49 9.73 0.82
C ILE A 110 4.51 8.48 1.70
N GLY A 111 3.58 8.41 2.67
CA GLY A 111 3.40 7.26 3.54
C GLY A 111 3.12 6.00 2.74
N GLY A 112 2.14 6.04 1.82
CA GLY A 112 1.80 4.91 0.96
C GLY A 112 2.97 4.43 0.10
N LEU A 113 3.71 5.35 -0.54
CA LEU A 113 4.91 4.99 -1.32
C LEU A 113 5.99 4.35 -0.44
N THR A 114 6.25 4.95 0.73
CA THR A 114 7.25 4.46 1.68
C THR A 114 6.88 3.07 2.21
N THR A 115 5.61 2.85 2.55
CA THR A 115 5.15 1.56 3.07
C THR A 115 5.09 0.48 2.00
N VAL A 116 4.81 0.81 0.73
CA VAL A 116 4.96 -0.15 -0.39
C VAL A 116 6.39 -0.67 -0.43
N LEU A 117 7.37 0.25 -0.46
CA LEU A 117 8.79 -0.11 -0.50
C LEU A 117 9.19 -0.95 0.73
N PHE A 118 8.73 -0.53 1.91
CA PHE A 118 8.99 -1.22 3.16
C PHE A 118 8.45 -2.65 3.15
N ASN A 119 7.19 -2.84 2.74
CA ASN A 119 6.54 -4.15 2.74
C ASN A 119 7.21 -5.13 1.77
N CYS A 120 7.59 -4.66 0.59
CA CYS A 120 8.36 -5.44 -0.38
C CYS A 120 9.76 -5.82 0.17
N TYR A 121 10.43 -4.89 0.85
CA TYR A 121 11.75 -5.14 1.46
C TYR A 121 11.67 -6.12 2.63
N LEU A 122 10.68 -5.94 3.52
CA LEU A 122 10.46 -6.82 4.67
C LEU A 122 10.13 -8.24 4.21
N HIS A 123 9.26 -8.38 3.19
CA HIS A 123 8.94 -9.68 2.60
C HIS A 123 10.20 -10.44 2.17
N ARG A 124 11.09 -9.78 1.42
CA ARG A 124 12.36 -10.37 0.97
C ARG A 124 13.24 -10.78 2.15
N ARG A 125 13.35 -9.95 3.19
CA ARG A 125 14.13 -10.24 4.40
C ARG A 125 13.58 -11.43 5.19
N LEU A 126 12.25 -11.53 5.33
CA LEU A 126 11.60 -12.66 5.98
C LEU A 126 11.80 -13.96 5.21
N HIS A 127 11.69 -13.92 3.88
CA HIS A 127 11.91 -15.09 3.03
C HIS A 127 13.35 -15.60 3.08
N ILE A 128 14.35 -14.71 3.12
CA ILE A 128 15.76 -15.09 3.31
C ILE A 128 16.01 -15.67 4.70
N SER A 129 15.24 -15.21 5.70
CA SER A 129 15.34 -15.67 7.09
C SER A 129 14.49 -16.93 7.38
N SER A 130 14.10 -17.66 6.34
CA SER A 130 13.19 -18.80 6.42
C SER A 130 13.73 -19.91 7.33
N PRO A 131 12.88 -20.52 8.19
CA PRO A 131 13.29 -21.62 9.04
C PRO A 131 13.52 -22.89 8.21
N GLN A 132 14.79 -23.22 7.90
CA GLN A 132 15.17 -24.35 7.04
C GLN A 132 14.70 -25.74 7.54
N ARG A 133 14.31 -25.88 8.81
CA ARG A 133 14.08 -27.18 9.46
C ARG A 133 12.65 -27.41 9.97
N ASN A 134 11.68 -26.59 9.59
CA ASN A 134 10.32 -26.69 10.14
C ASN A 134 9.37 -27.49 9.22
N ARG A 135 8.65 -28.46 9.78
CA ARG A 135 7.65 -29.32 9.10
C ARG A 135 6.54 -28.52 8.40
N ASN A 136 6.31 -27.27 8.83
CA ASN A 136 5.27 -26.38 8.29
C ASN A 136 5.81 -25.21 7.45
N ILE A 137 6.89 -25.42 6.70
CA ILE A 137 7.52 -24.37 5.87
C ILE A 137 6.60 -23.83 4.76
N LEU A 138 5.71 -24.68 4.21
CA LEU A 138 4.74 -24.25 3.19
C LEU A 138 3.75 -23.22 3.75
N LEU A 139 3.29 -23.44 4.99
CA LEU A 139 2.36 -22.52 5.66
C LEU A 139 3.06 -21.19 5.97
N PHE A 140 4.33 -21.23 6.37
CA PHE A 140 5.16 -20.03 6.53
C PHE A 140 5.17 -19.19 5.25
N TYR A 141 5.54 -19.79 4.11
CA TYR A 141 5.61 -19.07 2.84
C TYR A 141 4.25 -18.51 2.40
N LYS A 142 3.17 -19.28 2.59
CA LYS A 142 1.80 -18.82 2.29
C LYS A 142 1.42 -17.61 3.14
N LEU A 143 1.59 -17.68 4.46
CA LEU A 143 1.27 -16.56 5.36
C LEU A 143 2.11 -15.33 5.05
N THR A 144 3.43 -15.48 4.86
CA THR A 144 4.29 -14.34 4.52
C THR A 144 3.93 -13.72 3.18
N ARG A 145 3.55 -14.54 2.18
CA ARG A 145 3.19 -14.06 0.85
C ARG A 145 1.86 -13.31 0.88
N TYR A 146 0.81 -13.92 1.44
CA TYR A 146 -0.49 -13.26 1.54
C TYR A 146 -0.45 -12.02 2.43
N GLY A 147 0.29 -12.08 3.54
CA GLY A 147 0.50 -10.94 4.42
C GLY A 147 1.13 -9.79 3.66
N SER A 148 2.24 -10.03 2.97
CA SER A 148 2.92 -8.98 2.19
C SER A 148 2.06 -8.42 1.06
N ILE A 149 1.25 -9.24 0.39
CA ILE A 149 0.27 -8.75 -0.61
C ILE A 149 -0.72 -7.80 0.05
N LEU A 150 -1.30 -8.17 1.20
CA LEU A 150 -2.23 -7.32 1.95
C LEU A 150 -1.57 -6.02 2.45
N GLY A 151 -0.30 -6.08 2.87
CA GLY A 151 0.45 -4.88 3.27
C GLY A 151 0.67 -3.93 2.08
N VAL A 152 0.98 -4.45 0.90
CA VAL A 152 1.08 -3.64 -0.34
C VAL A 152 -0.28 -3.06 -0.72
N VAL A 153 -1.35 -3.85 -0.65
CA VAL A 153 -2.73 -3.38 -0.90
C VAL A 153 -3.12 -2.27 0.08
N GLY A 154 -2.83 -2.42 1.38
CA GLY A 154 -3.05 -1.37 2.38
C GLY A 154 -2.23 -0.11 2.10
N SER A 155 -0.99 -0.26 1.65
CA SER A 155 -0.12 0.87 1.27
C SER A 155 -0.66 1.64 0.07
N ILE A 156 -1.18 0.91 -0.93
CA ILE A 156 -1.88 1.49 -2.08
C ILE A 156 -3.16 2.21 -1.62
N GLY A 157 -3.88 1.63 -0.66
CA GLY A 157 -5.02 2.29 0.01
C GLY A 157 -4.63 3.65 0.59
N ILE A 158 -3.57 3.72 1.42
CA ILE A 158 -3.09 4.98 2.00
C ILE A 158 -2.69 5.99 0.91
N PHE A 159 -1.98 5.54 -0.12
CA PHE A 159 -1.61 6.40 -1.25
C PHE A 159 -2.86 7.03 -1.88
N PHE A 160 -3.90 6.24 -2.13
CA PHE A 160 -5.15 6.73 -2.69
C PHE A 160 -6.01 7.53 -1.71
N VAL A 161 -5.89 7.34 -0.40
CA VAL A 161 -6.52 8.22 0.61
C VAL A 161 -6.04 9.66 0.43
N GLY A 162 -4.74 9.87 0.13
CA GLY A 162 -4.22 11.22 -0.13
C GLY A 162 -4.71 11.82 -1.46
N ILE A 163 -4.91 11.00 -2.48
CA ILE A 163 -5.45 11.45 -3.77
C ILE A 163 -6.94 11.80 -3.64
N PHE A 164 -7.72 10.85 -3.13
CA PHE A 164 -9.15 10.96 -2.92
C PHE A 164 -9.44 11.45 -1.49
N SER A 165 -8.97 12.65 -1.15
CA SER A 165 -9.28 13.27 0.14
C SER A 165 -10.79 13.54 0.28
N LEU A 166 -11.27 13.96 1.46
CA LEU A 166 -12.71 14.23 1.67
C LEU A 166 -13.30 15.23 0.67
N GLU A 167 -12.51 16.19 0.22
CA GLU A 167 -12.94 17.17 -0.79
C GLU A 167 -12.89 16.63 -2.22
N ARG A 168 -12.10 15.58 -2.44
CA ARG A 168 -11.89 14.92 -3.73
C ARG A 168 -12.36 13.46 -3.69
N MET A 169 -13.45 13.22 -2.96
CA MET A 169 -13.95 11.88 -2.62
C MET A 169 -14.56 11.08 -3.80
N GLY A 170 -14.51 11.63 -5.02
CA GLY A 170 -15.05 11.02 -6.23
C GLY A 170 -16.59 11.02 -6.29
N PRO A 171 -17.17 10.28 -7.25
CA PRO A 171 -18.63 10.19 -7.38
C PRO A 171 -19.26 9.67 -6.08
N LEU A 172 -20.24 10.42 -5.54
CA LEU A 172 -21.01 10.08 -4.34
C LEU A 172 -20.18 9.88 -3.05
N GLY A 173 -18.90 10.26 -3.02
CA GLY A 173 -18.03 10.10 -1.85
C GLY A 173 -17.60 8.66 -1.53
N ILE A 174 -17.93 7.70 -2.41
CA ILE A 174 -17.71 6.27 -2.16
C ILE A 174 -16.22 5.91 -2.22
N LEU A 175 -15.45 6.60 -3.06
CA LEU A 175 -14.04 6.25 -3.28
C LEU A 175 -13.21 6.43 -2.01
N HIS A 176 -13.38 7.55 -1.29
CA HIS A 176 -12.64 7.80 -0.05
C HIS A 176 -12.89 6.72 1.01
N ASN A 177 -14.16 6.35 1.21
CA ASN A 177 -14.55 5.32 2.17
C ASN A 177 -14.00 3.95 1.79
N LEU A 178 -13.99 3.61 0.49
CA LEU A 178 -13.44 2.36 0.01
C LEU A 178 -11.91 2.30 0.19
N VAL A 179 -11.18 3.36 -0.18
CA VAL A 179 -9.72 3.35 -0.10
C VAL A 179 -9.21 3.44 1.34
N SER A 180 -9.94 4.11 2.24
CA SER A 180 -9.65 4.12 3.68
C SER A 180 -9.90 2.74 4.31
N LEU A 181 -11.00 2.06 3.94
CA LEU A 181 -11.27 0.68 4.33
C LEU A 181 -10.14 -0.26 3.88
N VAL A 182 -9.71 -0.13 2.62
CA VAL A 182 -8.60 -0.92 2.06
C VAL A 182 -7.28 -0.62 2.79
N ALA A 183 -7.01 0.64 3.11
CA ALA A 183 -5.83 1.05 3.86
C ALA A 183 -5.78 0.39 5.24
N PHE A 184 -6.77 0.69 6.08
CA PHE A 184 -6.80 0.21 7.46
C PHE A 184 -6.94 -1.30 7.56
N GLY A 185 -7.85 -1.90 6.79
CA GLY A 185 -8.05 -3.34 6.75
C GLY A 185 -6.82 -4.09 6.23
N GLY A 186 -6.21 -3.58 5.15
CA GLY A 186 -5.00 -4.15 4.57
C GLY A 186 -3.84 -4.19 5.57
N PHE A 187 -3.58 -3.06 6.25
CA PHE A 187 -2.52 -3.00 7.26
C PHE A 187 -2.81 -3.83 8.51
N ALA A 188 -4.04 -3.84 9.02
CA ALA A 188 -4.39 -4.61 10.20
C ALA A 188 -4.21 -6.12 9.98
N VAL A 189 -4.72 -6.64 8.85
CA VAL A 189 -4.57 -8.07 8.52
C VAL A 189 -3.13 -8.43 8.17
N TYR A 190 -2.41 -7.54 7.48
CA TYR A 190 -0.98 -7.69 7.22
C TYR A 190 -0.18 -7.86 8.52
N LEU A 191 -0.35 -6.94 9.46
CA LEU A 191 0.34 -6.95 10.74
C LEU A 191 -0.01 -8.21 11.54
N LEU A 192 -1.27 -8.64 11.53
CA LEU A 192 -1.68 -9.91 12.13
C LEU A 192 -0.90 -11.10 11.53
N PHE A 193 -0.78 -11.18 10.20
CA PHE A 193 -0.06 -12.28 9.55
C PHE A 193 1.43 -12.26 9.86
N ILE A 194 2.08 -11.10 9.84
CA ILE A 194 3.49 -10.96 10.25
C ILE A 194 3.68 -11.37 11.70
N SER A 195 2.74 -11.02 12.57
CA SER A 195 2.74 -11.36 13.99
C SER A 195 2.67 -12.88 14.20
N ILE A 196 1.66 -13.52 13.61
CA ILE A 196 1.48 -14.98 13.66
C ILE A 196 2.72 -15.69 13.11
N THR A 197 3.26 -15.22 11.99
CA THR A 197 4.41 -15.86 11.35
C THR A 197 5.66 -15.74 12.23
N THR A 198 5.93 -14.57 12.79
CA THR A 198 7.14 -14.33 13.60
C THR A 198 7.06 -15.00 14.98
N VAL A 199 5.86 -15.11 15.56
CA VAL A 199 5.68 -15.81 16.85
C VAL A 199 5.83 -17.32 16.66
N LYS A 200 5.22 -17.88 15.61
CA LYS A 200 5.18 -19.33 15.34
C LYS A 200 6.49 -19.89 14.80
N TYR A 201 7.24 -19.10 14.03
CA TYR A 201 8.44 -19.54 13.34
C TYR A 201 9.66 -18.77 13.87
N ASN A 202 10.82 -19.43 13.97
CA ASN A 202 12.07 -18.77 14.32
C ASN A 202 12.57 -17.93 13.15
N THR A 203 12.09 -16.70 13.04
CA THR A 203 12.59 -15.68 12.12
C THR A 203 13.66 -14.83 12.80
N LYS A 204 14.36 -13.99 12.04
CA LYS A 204 15.30 -12.99 12.59
C LYS A 204 14.61 -11.78 13.23
N VAL A 205 13.30 -11.64 13.06
CA VAL A 205 12.53 -10.53 13.64
C VAL A 205 12.30 -10.84 15.13
N PRO A 206 12.61 -9.93 16.06
CA PRO A 206 12.34 -10.14 17.47
C PRO A 206 10.85 -10.34 17.74
N LYS A 207 10.50 -11.40 18.49
CA LYS A 207 9.11 -11.75 18.80
C LYS A 207 8.34 -10.63 19.49
N VAL A 208 9.01 -9.83 20.33
CA VAL A 208 8.39 -8.68 21.02
C VAL A 208 7.84 -7.66 20.02
N LEU A 209 8.57 -7.37 18.94
CA LEU A 209 8.10 -6.42 17.91
C LEU A 209 6.89 -6.97 17.16
N ALA A 210 6.84 -8.28 16.99
CA ALA A 210 5.75 -8.96 16.31
C ALA A 210 4.47 -9.03 17.16
N LEU A 211 4.54 -9.09 18.49
CA LEU A 211 3.33 -9.14 19.33
C LEU A 211 2.48 -7.87 19.21
N ASN A 212 3.08 -6.72 18.91
CA ASN A 212 2.34 -5.49 18.74
C ASN A 212 1.37 -5.53 17.54
N GLY A 213 1.66 -6.34 16.51
CA GLY A 213 0.83 -6.40 15.30
C GLY A 213 -0.54 -7.07 15.49
N PHE A 214 -0.85 -7.60 16.69
CA PHE A 214 -2.21 -7.99 17.06
C PHE A 214 -3.10 -6.80 17.45
N VAL A 215 -2.52 -5.68 17.92
CA VAL A 215 -3.31 -4.53 18.43
C VAL A 215 -4.17 -3.86 17.34
N PRO A 216 -3.70 -3.65 16.10
CA PRO A 216 -4.50 -3.04 15.05
C PRO A 216 -5.79 -3.80 14.71
N ILE A 217 -5.78 -5.14 14.77
CA ILE A 217 -7.00 -5.92 14.46
C ILE A 217 -8.07 -5.71 15.52
N ILE A 218 -7.68 -5.49 16.79
CA ILE A 218 -8.60 -5.20 17.89
C ILE A 218 -9.26 -3.85 17.64
N PHE A 219 -8.49 -2.80 17.34
CA PHE A 219 -9.06 -1.49 17.04
C PHE A 219 -9.87 -1.45 15.75
N LEU A 220 -9.51 -2.26 14.74
CA LEU A 220 -10.31 -2.38 13.52
C LEU A 220 -11.70 -2.96 13.84
N VAL A 221 -11.75 -4.05 14.61
CA VAL A 221 -13.03 -4.66 15.03
C VAL A 221 -13.85 -3.68 15.87
N LEU A 222 -13.24 -3.02 16.85
CA LEU A 222 -13.92 -2.02 17.67
C LEU A 222 -14.45 -0.84 16.84
N PHE A 223 -13.68 -0.37 15.85
CA PHE A 223 -14.10 0.69 14.94
C PHE A 223 -15.35 0.31 14.15
N PHE A 224 -15.46 -0.92 13.65
CA PHE A 224 -16.67 -1.37 12.94
C PHE A 224 -17.90 -1.53 13.85
N ILE A 225 -17.70 -1.87 15.12
CA ILE A 225 -18.81 -2.04 16.08
C ILE A 225 -19.33 -0.68 16.54
N LEU A 226 -18.43 0.25 16.86
CA LEU A 226 -18.77 1.49 17.57
C LEU A 226 -18.75 2.74 16.69
N THR A 227 -18.07 2.70 15.55
CA THR A 227 -17.96 3.78 14.54
C THR A 227 -17.61 5.17 15.11
N LEU A 228 -16.80 5.20 16.17
CA LEU A 228 -16.36 6.44 16.83
C LEU A 228 -15.12 7.05 16.13
N PRO A 229 -15.06 8.39 15.93
CA PRO A 229 -13.88 9.06 15.36
C PRO A 229 -12.58 8.77 16.10
N PHE A 230 -12.63 8.72 17.43
CA PHE A 230 -11.48 8.40 18.26
C PHE A 230 -10.90 6.98 18.00
N LEU A 231 -11.74 6.01 17.63
CA LEU A 231 -11.28 4.65 17.32
C LEU A 231 -10.53 4.59 15.98
N GLU A 232 -10.87 5.45 15.02
CA GLU A 232 -10.10 5.59 13.79
C GLU A 232 -8.67 6.05 14.10
N TRP A 233 -8.54 7.01 15.02
CA TRP A 233 -7.24 7.48 15.53
C TRP A 233 -6.45 6.38 16.25
N LEU A 234 -7.08 5.65 17.16
CA LEU A 234 -6.44 4.53 17.84
C LEU A 234 -6.01 3.43 16.86
N LEU A 235 -6.81 3.18 15.82
CA LEU A 235 -6.46 2.27 14.75
C LEU A 235 -5.21 2.75 13.98
N LEU A 236 -5.17 3.99 13.52
CA LEU A 236 -3.98 4.55 12.86
C LEU A 236 -2.75 4.48 13.77
N LEU A 237 -2.86 4.94 15.01
CA LEU A 237 -1.76 4.98 15.96
C LEU A 237 -1.25 3.57 16.28
N SER A 238 -2.14 2.58 16.40
CA SER A 238 -1.73 1.18 16.60
C SER A 238 -1.00 0.59 15.40
N ILE A 239 -1.39 0.95 14.17
CA ILE A 239 -0.68 0.56 12.94
C ILE A 239 0.71 1.19 12.93
N ILE A 240 0.83 2.50 13.19
CA ILE A 240 2.12 3.20 13.25
C ILE A 240 3.00 2.60 14.34
N PHE A 241 2.46 2.40 15.55
CA PHE A 241 3.18 1.83 16.68
C PHE A 241 3.67 0.39 16.42
N SER A 242 2.97 -0.37 15.58
CA SER A 242 3.39 -1.72 15.18
C SER A 242 4.40 -1.71 14.02
N LEU A 243 4.22 -0.82 13.04
CA LEU A 243 5.09 -0.71 11.88
C LEU A 243 6.43 -0.04 12.20
N PHE A 244 6.43 1.02 13.02
CA PHE A 244 7.61 1.84 13.27
C PHE A 244 8.78 1.03 13.88
N PRO A 245 8.57 0.14 14.87
CA PRO A 245 9.65 -0.71 15.36
C PRO A 245 10.17 -1.71 14.31
N LEU A 246 9.29 -2.29 13.49
CA LEU A 246 9.70 -3.17 12.38
C LEU A 246 10.51 -2.39 11.33
N PHE A 247 10.12 -1.16 11.08
CA PHE A 247 10.82 -0.23 10.19
C PHE A 247 12.22 0.11 10.72
N CYS A 248 12.35 0.47 12.00
CA CYS A 248 13.65 0.68 12.65
C CYS A 248 14.52 -0.58 12.57
N TRP A 249 13.95 -1.76 12.87
CA TRP A 249 14.67 -3.03 12.76
C TRP A 249 15.21 -3.27 11.36
N VAL A 250 14.42 -3.02 10.32
CA VAL A 250 14.84 -3.13 8.91
C VAL A 250 16.00 -2.17 8.56
N ILE A 251 15.98 -0.95 9.09
CA ILE A 251 17.02 0.04 8.80
C ILE A 251 18.33 -0.34 9.47
N PHE A 252 18.29 -0.75 10.74
CA PHE A 252 19.49 -1.00 11.53
C PHE A 252 20.13 -2.40 11.34
N GLN A 253 19.42 -3.39 10.74
CA GLN A 253 19.98 -4.69 10.33
C GLN A 253 20.45 -4.76 8.87
#